data_AF-A0A2M8EFQ3-F1
#
_entry.id   AF-A0A2M8EFQ3-F1
#
_cell.length_a   1.000
_cell.length_b   1.000
_cell.length_c   1.000
_cell.angle_alpha   90.00
_cell.angle_beta   90.00
_cell.angle_gamma   90.00
#
_symmetry.space_group_name_H-M   'P 1'
#
loop_
_entity.id
_entity.type
_entity.pdbx_description
1 polymer ?
#
loop_
_entity_poly.entity_id
_entity_poly.type
_entity_poly.pdbx_seq_one_letter_code
_entity_poly.pdbx_strand_id
1 'polypeptide(L)' 'MLTGKTALITGSTSGIGLGIAEHFAQQGANIVLNGMGDAIEIEATRSRLEATYPVKVRFFGADMSQSAAIEAMFQSVNAE' A
#
# COMPACT_ATOMS: atom_id res chain seq x y z
N MET A 1 -0.44 -4.04 17.83
CA MET A 1 -0.67 -2.58 17.74
C MET A 1 0.32 -2.03 16.71
N LEU A 2 -0.18 -1.54 15.57
CA LEU A 2 0.67 -0.99 14.48
C LEU A 2 0.46 0.51 14.26
N THR A 3 -0.28 1.19 15.14
CA THR A 3 -0.50 2.63 15.10
C THR A 3 0.80 3.40 14.93
N GLY A 4 0.84 4.28 13.93
CA GLY A 4 2.00 5.11 13.60
C GLY A 4 3.12 4.37 12.86
N LYS A 5 2.95 3.08 12.51
CA LYS A 5 3.83 2.37 11.59
C LYS A 5 3.30 2.48 10.16
N THR A 6 4.21 2.31 9.20
CA THR A 6 3.85 2.19 7.79
C THR A 6 4.15 0.78 7.33
N ALA A 7 3.19 0.16 6.67
CA ALA A 7 3.35 -1.13 6.02
C ALA A 7 3.36 -0.95 4.51
N LEU A 8 4.42 -1.42 3.87
CA LEU A 8 4.54 -1.55 2.43
C LEU A 8 4.21 -3.00 2.04
N ILE A 9 3.16 -3.21 1.25
CA ILE A 9 2.71 -4.53 0.82
C ILE A 9 2.81 -4.62 -0.70
N THR A 10 3.60 -5.56 -1.20
CA THR A 10 3.72 -5.85 -2.64
C THR A 10 2.64 -6.84 -3.09
N GLY A 11 2.14 -6.72 -4.32
CA GLY A 11 1.07 -7.58 -4.82
C GLY A 11 -0.26 -7.32 -4.10
N SER A 12 -0.50 -6.07 -3.68
CA SER A 12 -1.61 -5.69 -2.79
C SER A 12 -2.78 -5.01 -3.50
N THR A 13 -2.83 -5.08 -4.84
CA THR A 13 -3.95 -4.53 -5.61
C THR A 13 -5.19 -5.44 -5.56
N SER A 14 -5.03 -6.71 -5.18
CA SER A 14 -6.13 -7.67 -5.01
C SER A 14 -5.74 -8.85 -4.12
N GLY A 15 -6.68 -9.78 -3.93
CA GLY A 15 -6.42 -11.09 -3.31
C GLY A 15 -5.81 -11.03 -1.91
N ILE A 16 -4.83 -11.90 -1.66
CA ILE A 16 -4.19 -12.05 -0.35
C ILE A 16 -3.47 -10.76 0.08
N GLY A 17 -2.77 -10.10 -0.84
CA GLY A 17 -2.04 -8.86 -0.53
C GLY A 17 -2.98 -7.74 -0.09
N LEU A 18 -4.15 -7.61 -0.74
CA LEU A 18 -5.18 -6.67 -0.31
C LEU A 18 -5.74 -7.02 1.07
N GLY A 19 -6.01 -8.31 1.33
CA GLY A 19 -6.46 -8.77 2.65
C GLY A 19 -5.46 -8.47 3.78
N ILE A 20 -4.15 -8.61 3.50
CA ILE A 20 -3.08 -8.23 4.44
C ILE A 20 -3.07 -6.73 4.68
N ALA A 21 -3.16 -5.92 3.61
CA ALA A 21 -3.20 -4.47 3.72
C ALA A 21 -4.40 -3.99 4.56
N GLU A 22 -5.57 -4.58 4.34
CA GLU A 22 -6.79 -4.31 5.11
C GLU A 22 -6.65 -4.69 6.59
N HIS A 23 -6.05 -5.86 6.87
CA HIS A 23 -5.78 -6.26 8.25
C HIS A 23 -4.80 -5.32 8.96
N PHE A 24 -3.75 -4.86 8.28
CA PHE A 24 -2.78 -3.93 8.88
C PHE A 24 -3.39 -2.53 9.07
N ALA A 25 -4.25 -2.08 8.16
CA ALA A 25 -4.99 -0.83 8.32
C ALA A 25 -5.92 -0.88 9.55
N GLN A 26 -6.61 -2.01 9.74
CA GLN A 26 -7.43 -2.26 10.94
C GLN A 26 -6.60 -2.20 12.23
N GLN A 27 -5.32 -2.56 12.19
CA GLN A 27 -4.38 -2.49 13.32
C GLN A 27 -3.72 -1.11 13.48
N GLY A 28 -4.10 -0.13 12.65
CA GLY A 28 -3.65 1.27 12.71
C GLY A 28 -2.40 1.61 11.90
N ALA A 29 -1.91 0.72 11.04
CA ALA A 29 -0.78 1.02 10.17
C ALA A 29 -1.21 1.92 9.00
N ASN A 30 -0.38 2.90 8.65
CA ASN A 30 -0.45 3.51 7.32
C ASN A 30 -0.10 2.44 6.27
N ILE A 31 -0.77 2.48 5.12
CA ILE A 31 -0.64 1.46 4.09
C ILE A 31 -0.01 2.06 2.84
N VAL A 32 0.97 1.35 2.31
CA VAL A 32 1.53 1.59 0.99
C VAL A 32 1.28 0.34 0.16
N LEU A 33 0.36 0.48 -0.80
CA LEU A 33 0.04 -0.56 -1.75
C LEU A 33 1.08 -0.56 -2.87
N ASN A 34 1.49 -1.75 -3.33
CA ASN A 34 2.28 -1.89 -4.54
C ASN A 34 1.76 -3.02 -5.42
N GLY A 35 1.73 -2.79 -6.73
CA GLY A 35 1.37 -3.80 -7.71
C GLY A 35 1.05 -3.21 -9.08
N MET A 36 0.50 -4.06 -9.94
CA MET A 36 0.05 -3.68 -11.28
C MET A 36 -1.45 -3.97 -11.39
N GLY A 37 -2.12 -3.30 -12.33
CA GLY A 37 -3.56 -3.45 -12.55
C GLY A 37 -4.16 -2.21 -13.20
N ASP A 38 -5.48 -2.18 -13.29
CA ASP A 38 -6.21 -1.03 -13.78
C ASP A 38 -6.14 0.13 -12.77
N ALA A 39 -5.84 1.33 -13.27
CA ALA A 39 -5.63 2.50 -12.41
C ALA A 39 -6.90 2.92 -11.66
N ILE A 40 -8.08 2.74 -12.25
CA ILE A 40 -9.37 3.12 -11.65
C ILE A 40 -9.68 2.15 -10.51
N GLU A 41 -9.49 0.85 -10.71
CA GLU A 41 -9.70 -0.16 -9.66
C GLU A 41 -8.75 -0.01 -8.48
N ILE A 42 -7.48 0.31 -8.77
CA ILE A 42 -6.45 0.56 -7.75
C ILE A 42 -6.82 1.80 -6.93
N GLU A 43 -7.20 2.89 -7.58
CA GLU A 43 -7.59 4.12 -6.85
C GLU A 43 -8.87 3.92 -6.04
N ALA A 44 -9.85 3.16 -6.56
CA ALA A 44 -11.04 2.79 -5.81
C ALA A 44 -10.68 1.98 -4.55
N THR A 45 -9.73 1.06 -4.66
CA THR A 45 -9.24 0.26 -3.52
C THR A 45 -8.51 1.12 -2.49
N ARG A 46 -7.59 1.98 -2.94
CA ARG A 46 -6.84 2.92 -2.09
C ARG A 46 -7.79 3.83 -1.31
N SER A 47 -8.72 4.48 -2.03
CA SER A 47 -9.74 5.36 -1.45
C SER A 47 -10.66 4.63 -0.47
N ARG A 48 -11.08 3.40 -0.79
CA ARG A 48 -11.90 2.59 0.13
C ARG A 48 -11.20 2.33 1.45
N LEU A 49 -9.93 1.91 1.41
CA LEU A 49 -9.17 1.63 2.64
C LEU A 49 -9.00 2.89 3.50
N GLU A 50 -8.65 4.02 2.88
CA GLU A 50 -8.48 5.30 3.58
C GLU A 50 -9.80 5.84 4.17
N ALA A 51 -10.93 5.59 3.50
CA ALA A 51 -12.25 5.94 4.03
C ALA A 51 -12.73 5.01 5.16
N THR A 52 -12.27 3.75 5.17
CA THR A 52 -12.71 2.73 6.14
C THR A 52 -11.91 2.81 7.44
N TYR A 53 -10.61 3.13 7.37
CA TYR A 53 -9.70 3.12 8.51
C TYR A 53 -9.05 4.48 8.70
N PRO A 54 -8.81 4.94 9.94
CA PRO A 54 -8.19 6.23 10.23
C PRO A 54 -6.66 6.18 10.03
N VAL A 55 -6.21 5.82 8.82
CA VAL A 55 -4.81 5.66 8.43
C VAL A 55 -4.60 6.24 7.03
N LYS A 56 -3.36 6.61 6.69
CA LYS A 56 -3.02 7.06 5.34
C LYS A 56 -2.89 5.86 4.39
N VAL A 57 -3.34 6.00 3.15
CA VAL A 57 -3.16 4.96 2.13
C VAL A 57 -2.60 5.52 0.82
N ARG A 58 -1.46 4.97 0.38
CA ARG A 58 -0.79 5.34 -0.87
C ARG A 58 -0.64 4.14 -1.79
N PHE A 59 -0.35 4.39 -3.06
CA PHE A 59 -0.06 3.38 -4.05
C PHE A 59 1.20 3.71 -4.84
N PHE A 60 2.03 2.69 -5.10
CA PHE A 60 3.14 2.75 -6.03
C PHE A 60 3.00 1.62 -7.07
N GLY A 61 3.16 1.96 -8.35
CA GLY A 61 3.19 0.98 -9.44
C GLY A 61 4.60 0.49 -9.73
N ALA A 62 5.38 0.13 -8.71
CA ALA A 62 6.77 -0.29 -8.91
C ALA A 62 6.84 -1.75 -9.36
N ASP A 63 7.54 -1.98 -10.48
CA ASP A 63 7.85 -3.32 -10.98
C ASP A 63 8.93 -3.96 -10.08
N MET A 64 8.57 -5.07 -9.42
CA MET A 64 9.45 -5.78 -8.48
C MET A 64 10.58 -6.56 -9.19
N SER A 65 10.60 -6.60 -10.52
CA SER A 65 11.75 -7.10 -11.30
C SER A 65 12.85 -6.04 -11.47
N GLN A 66 12.55 -4.76 -11.20
CA GLN A 66 13.45 -3.63 -11.42
C GLN A 66 13.98 -3.09 -10.09
N SER A 67 15.23 -3.37 -9.76
CA SER A 67 15.85 -2.95 -8.49
C SER A 67 15.77 -1.44 -8.26
N ALA A 68 16.00 -0.63 -9.30
CA ALA A 68 15.90 0.83 -9.23
C ALA A 68 14.48 1.31 -8.87
N ALA A 69 13.44 0.62 -9.34
CA ALA A 69 12.06 0.95 -9.00
C ALA A 69 11.74 0.60 -7.54
N ILE A 70 12.28 -0.51 -7.03
CA ILE A 70 12.19 -0.90 -5.62
C ILE A 70 12.86 0.16 -4.74
N GLU A 71 14.07 0.59 -5.08
CA GLU A 71 14.80 1.62 -4.33
C GLU A 71 14.04 2.95 -4.28
N ALA A 72 13.52 3.42 -5.41
CA ALA A 72 12.73 4.65 -5.47
C ALA A 72 11.45 4.55 -4.63
N MET A 73 10.77 3.41 -4.67
CA MET A 73 9.60 3.14 -3.81
C MET A 73 9.99 3.20 -2.33
N PHE A 74 11.06 2.52 -1.90
CA PHE A 74 11.49 2.55 -0.50
C PHE A 74 11.89 3.96 -0.02
N GLN A 75 12.58 4.73 -0.85
CA GLN A 75 12.93 6.12 -0.53
C GLN A 75 11.69 6.98 -0.30
N SER A 76 10.66 6.81 -1.13
CA SER A 76 9.41 7.55 -1.00
C SER A 76 8.64 7.22 0.30
N VAL A 77 8.74 5.98 0.79
CA VAL A 77 8.09 5.53 2.03
C VAL A 77 8.81 6.06 3.28
N ASN A 78 10.15 6.15 3.23
CA ASN A 78 10.97 6.59 4.36
C ASN A 78 11.03 8.11 4.54
N ALA A 79 10.55 8.89 3.57
CA ALA A 79 10.56 10.35 3.61
C ALA A 79 9.38 10.97 4.39
N GLU A 80 8.63 10.16 5.17
CA GLU A 80 7.51 10.56 6.03
C GLU A 80 7.88 10.61 7.52
#